data_AF-A0A5J4KQR6-F1
#
_entry.id   AF-A0A5J4KQR6-F1
#
_cell.length_a   1.000
_cell.length_b   1.000
_cell.length_c   1.000
_cell.angle_alpha   90.00
_cell.angle_beta   90.00
_cell.angle_gamma   90.00
#
_symmetry.space_group_name_H-M   'P 1'
#
loop_
_entity.id
_entity.type
_entity.pdbx_description
1 polymer ?
#
loop_
_entity_poly.entity_id
_entity_poly.type
_entity_poly.pdbx_seq_one_letter_code
_entity_poly.pdbx_strand_id
1 'polypeptide(L)'
;MTLQKSMSSDNEQATAIILALDAAAAQLAQVGGKGASLARLAAAGLPVPPGFHITTLAYRRFVEHNGLQEPIMDAVSALSSSSPGDHTAVLEAASRQIAQLFEQGVVPDDIAEAIRQAYAQLGGDELPVAVRSSATAEDLPDMSFAVSRRPI
;
A
#
# COMPACT_ATOMS: atom_id res chain seq x y z
N MET A 1 -10.99 15.57 -30.88
CA MET A 1 -11.49 16.04 -29.56
C MET A 1 -11.72 14.89 -28.56
N THR A 2 -11.48 13.62 -28.93
CA THR A 2 -11.61 12.44 -28.04
C THR A 2 -10.32 12.10 -27.28
N LEU A 3 -9.15 12.42 -27.84
CA LEU A 3 -7.83 12.07 -27.26
C LEU A 3 -7.48 12.84 -25.97
N GLN A 4 -7.96 14.08 -25.84
CA GLN A 4 -7.69 14.91 -24.65
C GLN A 4 -8.47 14.45 -23.40
N LYS A 5 -9.61 13.77 -23.59
CA LYS A 5 -10.46 13.27 -22.51
C LYS A 5 -9.93 11.97 -21.90
N SER A 6 -9.32 11.09 -22.70
CA SER A 6 -8.67 9.86 -22.19
C SER A 6 -7.43 10.19 -21.35
N MET A 7 -6.51 11.03 -21.86
CA MET A 7 -5.29 11.36 -21.11
C MET A 7 -5.56 12.10 -19.80
N SER A 8 -6.65 12.87 -19.71
CA SER A 8 -7.03 13.58 -18.47
C SER A 8 -7.58 12.61 -17.41
N SER A 9 -8.43 11.65 -17.80
CA SER A 9 -8.96 10.63 -16.89
C SER A 9 -7.92 9.59 -16.48
N ASP A 10 -7.00 9.21 -17.38
CA ASP A 10 -5.90 8.30 -17.08
C ASP A 10 -4.92 8.93 -16.07
N ASN A 11 -4.67 10.25 -16.15
CA ASN A 11 -3.81 10.97 -15.23
C ASN A 11 -4.45 11.22 -13.86
N GLU A 12 -5.76 11.51 -13.82
CA GLU A 12 -6.53 11.58 -12.56
C GLU A 12 -6.45 10.28 -11.77
N GLN A 13 -6.60 9.13 -12.45
CA GLN A 13 -6.53 7.80 -11.83
C GLN A 13 -5.11 7.44 -11.34
N ALA A 14 -4.06 7.89 -12.03
CA ALA A 14 -2.67 7.73 -11.56
C ALA A 14 -2.37 8.54 -10.28
N THR A 15 -3.14 9.60 -10.03
CA THR A 15 -3.01 10.48 -8.86
C THR A 15 -4.04 10.22 -7.76
N ALA A 16 -4.87 9.19 -7.90
CA ALA A 16 -5.93 8.92 -6.95
C ALA A 16 -5.40 8.26 -5.66
N ILE A 17 -5.88 8.72 -4.50
CA ILE A 17 -5.62 8.09 -3.19
C ILE A 17 -6.39 6.77 -3.06
N ILE A 18 -7.61 6.74 -3.58
CA ILE A 18 -8.50 5.58 -3.59
C ILE A 18 -8.82 5.19 -5.03
N LEU A 19 -8.80 3.88 -5.30
CA LEU A 19 -9.31 3.31 -6.54
C LEU A 19 -10.45 2.34 -6.24
N ALA A 20 -11.47 2.33 -7.11
CA ALA A 20 -12.51 1.30 -7.07
C ALA A 20 -11.90 -0.09 -7.24
N LEU A 21 -12.55 -1.11 -6.68
CA LEU A 21 -12.02 -2.47 -6.63
C LEU A 21 -11.66 -3.02 -8.01
N ASP A 22 -12.50 -2.73 -9.01
CA ASP A 22 -12.44 -3.20 -10.39
C ASP A 22 -11.82 -2.16 -11.35
N ALA A 23 -11.23 -1.08 -10.84
CA ALA A 23 -10.67 -0.03 -11.66
C ALA A 23 -9.54 -0.55 -12.55
N ALA A 24 -9.56 -0.19 -13.84
CA ALA A 24 -8.49 -0.54 -14.79
C ALA A 24 -7.10 0.00 -14.39
N ALA A 25 -7.08 1.12 -13.65
CA ALA A 25 -5.87 1.72 -13.10
C ALA A 25 -5.32 1.01 -11.84
N ALA A 26 -6.04 0.04 -11.27
CA ALA A 26 -5.58 -0.76 -10.14
C ALA A 26 -4.55 -1.81 -10.60
N GLN A 27 -3.40 -1.33 -11.08
CA GLN A 27 -2.28 -2.13 -11.56
C GLN A 27 -1.21 -2.31 -10.46
N LEU A 28 -0.22 -3.16 -10.73
CA LEU A 28 0.84 -3.53 -9.79
C LEU A 28 1.50 -2.31 -9.12
N ALA A 29 1.77 -1.25 -9.88
CA ALA A 29 2.43 -0.05 -9.36
C ALA A 29 1.56 0.78 -8.41
N GLN A 30 0.23 0.73 -8.57
CA GLN A 30 -0.72 1.53 -7.81
C GLN A 30 -1.24 0.79 -6.59
N VAL A 31 -1.44 -0.54 -6.67
CA VAL A 31 -2.15 -1.30 -5.62
C VAL A 31 -1.43 -2.59 -5.20
N GLY A 32 -0.25 -2.90 -5.76
CA GLY A 32 0.49 -4.13 -5.49
C GLY A 32 -0.10 -5.38 -6.16
N GLY A 33 0.58 -6.53 -6.01
CA GLY A 33 0.27 -7.75 -6.76
C GLY A 33 -1.08 -8.37 -6.41
N LYS A 34 -1.42 -8.39 -5.11
CA LYS A 34 -2.70 -8.89 -4.60
C LYS A 34 -3.85 -7.98 -5.03
N GLY A 35 -3.68 -6.67 -4.88
CA GLY A 35 -4.67 -5.67 -5.29
C GLY A 35 -4.97 -5.74 -6.78
N ALA A 36 -3.92 -5.83 -7.62
CA ALA A 36 -4.07 -5.94 -9.06
C ALA A 36 -4.73 -7.26 -9.48
N SER A 37 -4.37 -8.37 -8.81
CA SER A 37 -5.03 -9.65 -9.04
C SER A 37 -6.51 -9.62 -8.66
N LEU A 38 -6.85 -9.02 -7.51
CA LEU A 38 -8.23 -8.85 -7.06
C LEU A 38 -9.04 -7.97 -8.01
N ALA A 39 -8.44 -6.89 -8.52
CA ALA A 39 -9.05 -6.01 -9.51
C ALA A 39 -9.38 -6.74 -10.81
N ARG A 40 -8.48 -7.60 -11.30
CA ARG A 40 -8.74 -8.44 -12.47
C ARG A 40 -9.90 -9.41 -12.25
N LEU A 41 -9.99 -10.03 -11.07
CA LEU A 41 -11.09 -10.94 -10.74
C LEU A 41 -12.44 -10.19 -10.70
N ALA A 42 -12.47 -9.02 -10.05
CA ALA A 42 -13.66 -8.18 -9.95
C ALA A 42 -14.11 -7.69 -11.34
N ALA A 43 -13.17 -7.19 -12.16
CA ALA A 43 -13.45 -6.76 -13.54
C ALA A 43 -13.91 -7.91 -14.45
N ALA A 44 -13.51 -9.15 -14.16
CA ALA A 44 -13.98 -10.34 -14.86
C ALA A 44 -15.38 -10.82 -14.40
N GLY A 45 -16.03 -10.11 -13.47
CA GLY A 45 -17.36 -10.45 -12.96
C GLY A 45 -17.37 -11.67 -12.02
N LEU A 46 -16.21 -12.09 -11.51
CA LEU A 46 -16.15 -13.15 -10.50
C LEU A 46 -16.68 -12.62 -9.16
N PRO A 47 -17.23 -13.51 -8.29
CA PRO A 47 -17.79 -13.10 -7.01
C PRO A 47 -16.67 -12.64 -6.06
N VAL A 48 -16.42 -11.34 -6.06
CA VAL A 48 -15.50 -10.65 -5.16
C VAL A 48 -16.33 -9.76 -4.23
N PRO A 49 -16.13 -9.82 -2.90
CA PRO A 49 -16.78 -8.89 -1.98
C PRO A 49 -16.46 -7.42 -2.35
N PRO A 50 -17.42 -6.50 -2.20
CA PRO A 50 -17.19 -5.09 -2.51
C PRO A 50 -16.07 -4.51 -1.64
N GLY A 51 -15.34 -3.55 -2.19
CA GLY A 51 -14.19 -2.94 -1.54
C GLY A 51 -13.58 -1.81 -2.37
N PHE A 52 -12.40 -1.35 -1.95
CA PHE A 52 -11.60 -0.38 -2.68
C PHE A 52 -10.12 -0.59 -2.36
N HIS A 53 -9.26 0.02 -3.16
CA HIS A 53 -7.81 0.01 -2.94
C HIS A 53 -7.34 1.35 -2.39
N ILE A 54 -6.47 1.31 -1.39
CA ILE A 54 -5.64 2.46 -0.98
C ILE A 54 -4.36 2.39 -1.80
N THR A 55 -4.05 3.44 -2.56
CA THR A 55 -2.96 3.37 -3.54
C THR A 55 -1.58 3.58 -2.92
N THR A 56 -0.53 3.18 -3.65
CA THR A 56 0.86 3.48 -3.30
C THR A 56 1.15 4.98 -3.22
N LEU A 57 0.35 5.82 -3.88
CA LEU A 57 0.45 7.27 -3.75
C LEU A 57 0.08 7.73 -2.34
N ALA A 58 -0.97 7.15 -1.74
CA ALA A 58 -1.35 7.46 -0.36
C ALA A 58 -0.19 7.14 0.60
N TYR A 59 0.46 5.99 0.41
CA TYR A 59 1.66 5.62 1.15
C TYR A 59 2.80 6.63 0.98
N ARG A 60 3.14 7.00 -0.28
CA ARG A 60 4.20 7.97 -0.55
C ARG A 60 3.94 9.32 0.11
N ARG A 61 2.69 9.81 0.02
CA ARG A 61 2.27 11.07 0.67
C ARG A 61 2.34 10.99 2.19
N PHE A 62 1.94 9.85 2.77
CA PHE A 62 2.08 9.63 4.21
C PHE A 62 3.55 9.71 4.65
N VAL A 63 4.46 9.04 3.93
CA VAL A 63 5.90 9.07 4.21
C VAL A 63 6.47 10.47 4.08
N GLU A 64 6.09 11.20 3.02
CA GLU A 64 6.53 12.57 2.77
C GLU A 64 6.01 13.55 3.84
N HIS A 65 4.71 13.51 4.15
CA HIS A 65 4.08 14.37 5.15
C HIS A 65 4.72 14.25 6.53
N ASN A 66 5.11 13.04 6.90
CA ASN A 66 5.73 12.75 8.19
C ASN A 66 7.26 12.84 8.16
N GLY A 67 7.87 13.17 7.00
CA GLY A 67 9.33 13.26 6.87
C GLY A 67 10.05 11.94 7.17
N LEU A 68 9.41 10.79 6.93
CA LEU A 68 9.93 9.48 7.39
C LEU A 68 11.07 8.95 6.51
N GLN A 69 11.21 9.47 5.29
CA GLN A 69 12.16 8.94 4.30
C GLN A 69 13.60 8.92 4.81
N GLU A 70 14.09 10.04 5.35
CA GLU A 70 15.46 10.17 5.84
C GLU A 70 15.71 9.30 7.09
N PRO A 71 14.88 9.36 8.16
CA PRO A 71 15.00 8.46 9.30
C PRO A 71 14.97 6.96 8.96
N ILE A 72 14.17 6.55 7.97
CA ILE A 72 14.13 5.16 7.49
C ILE A 72 15.45 4.79 6.82
N MET A 73 15.97 5.65 5.94
CA MET A 73 17.24 5.40 5.25
C MET A 73 18.41 5.35 6.22
N ASP A 74 18.43 6.21 7.23
CA ASP A 74 19.44 6.21 8.29
C ASP A 74 19.41 4.90 9.07
N ALA A 75 18.22 4.45 9.50
CA ALA A 75 18.04 3.19 10.22
C ALA A 75 18.54 1.98 9.40
N VAL A 76 18.28 1.96 8.09
CA VAL A 76 18.74 0.88 7.20
C VAL A 76 20.25 0.97 6.94
N SER A 77 20.81 2.18 6.79
CA SER A 77 22.24 2.37 6.50
C SER A 77 23.17 1.84 7.62
N ALA A 78 22.67 1.83 8.87
CA ALA A 78 23.37 1.26 10.01
C ALA A 78 23.71 -0.23 9.81
N LEU A 79 22.91 -0.97 9.03
CA LEU A 79 23.17 -2.37 8.69
C LEU A 79 24.44 -2.54 7.85
N SER A 80 24.61 -1.70 6.83
CA SER A 80 25.77 -1.74 5.93
C SER A 80 27.09 -1.45 6.62
N SER A 81 27.05 -0.79 7.78
CA SER A 81 28.22 -0.40 8.56
C SER A 81 28.53 -1.37 9.72
N SER A 82 27.73 -2.44 9.89
CA SER A 82 27.84 -3.38 11.02
C SER A 82 28.72 -4.59 10.71
N SER A 83 29.32 -5.19 11.74
CA SER A 83 30.07 -6.45 11.58
C SER A 83 29.11 -7.62 11.33
N PRO A 84 29.49 -8.66 10.55
CA PRO A 84 28.65 -9.84 10.25
C PRO A 84 28.00 -10.52 11.47
N GLY A 85 28.67 -10.48 12.64
CA GLY A 85 28.17 -11.05 13.89
C GLY A 85 27.00 -10.28 14.52
N ASP A 86 26.83 -9.00 14.20
CA ASP A 86 25.86 -8.11 14.83
C ASP A 86 24.63 -7.83 13.95
N HIS A 87 24.62 -8.33 12.71
CA HIS A 87 23.59 -8.01 11.70
C HIS A 87 22.17 -8.27 12.19
N THR A 88 21.94 -9.38 12.91
CA THR A 88 20.61 -9.69 13.47
C THR A 88 20.16 -8.66 14.49
N ALA A 89 21.04 -8.26 15.41
CA ALA A 89 20.69 -7.30 16.45
C ALA A 89 20.46 -5.90 15.87
N VAL A 90 21.27 -5.50 14.89
CA VAL A 90 21.12 -4.23 14.17
C VAL A 90 19.84 -4.22 13.34
N LEU A 91 19.50 -5.32 12.67
CA LEU A 91 18.27 -5.45 11.89
C LEU A 91 17.02 -5.35 12.77
N GLU A 92 17.04 -6.03 13.91
CA GLU A 92 15.98 -5.95 14.91
C GLU A 92 15.81 -4.53 15.46
N ALA A 93 16.91 -3.82 15.71
CA ALA A 93 16.86 -2.43 16.15
C ALA A 93 16.30 -1.49 15.07
N ALA A 94 16.79 -1.61 13.82
CA ALA A 94 16.29 -0.83 12.69
C ALA A 94 14.81 -1.08 12.42
N SER A 95 14.37 -2.35 12.47
CA SER A 95 12.96 -2.74 12.31
C SER A 95 12.07 -2.09 13.37
N ARG A 96 12.48 -2.15 14.65
CA ARG A 96 11.75 -1.49 15.75
C ARG A 96 11.67 0.02 15.57
N GLN A 97 12.78 0.65 15.19
CA GLN A 97 12.82 2.10 14.95
C GLN A 97 11.88 2.50 13.80
N ILE A 98 11.91 1.77 12.69
CA ILE A 98 11.03 2.03 11.54
C ILE A 98 9.57 1.80 11.93
N ALA A 99 9.24 0.73 12.66
CA ALA A 99 7.88 0.49 13.13
C ALA A 99 7.36 1.65 14.00
N GLN A 100 8.18 2.13 14.93
CA GLN A 100 7.84 3.26 15.80
C GLN A 100 7.61 4.56 15.00
N LEU A 101 8.40 4.80 13.96
CA LEU A 101 8.20 5.96 13.06
C LEU A 101 6.82 5.91 12.38
N PHE A 102 6.38 4.73 11.92
CA PHE A 102 5.05 4.58 11.33
C PHE A 102 3.92 4.68 12.35
N GLU A 103 4.10 4.15 13.57
CA GLU A 103 3.11 4.26 14.66
C GLU A 103 2.89 5.71 15.11
N GLN A 104 3.92 6.55 15.04
CA GLN A 104 3.86 7.96 15.43
C GLN A 104 3.42 8.88 14.28
N GLY A 105 3.45 8.38 13.05
CA GLY A 105 3.07 9.16 11.87
C GLY A 105 1.59 9.53 11.88
N VAL A 106 1.30 10.78 11.50
CA VAL A 106 -0.06 11.29 11.36
C VAL A 106 -0.55 11.03 9.94
N VAL A 107 -1.75 10.45 9.80
CA VAL A 107 -2.38 10.29 8.49
C VAL A 107 -2.85 11.67 8.02
N PRO A 108 -2.39 12.16 6.85
CA PRO A 108 -2.86 13.42 6.28
C PRO A 108 -4.39 13.47 6.14
N ASP A 109 -4.99 14.64 6.37
CA ASP A 109 -6.45 14.82 6.37
C ASP A 109 -7.08 14.45 5.02
N ASP A 110 -6.41 14.76 3.90
CA ASP A 110 -6.88 14.42 2.56
C ASP A 110 -6.97 12.90 2.36
N ILE A 111 -5.99 12.15 2.87
CA ILE A 111 -5.98 10.69 2.84
C ILE A 111 -7.06 10.12 3.75
N ALA A 112 -7.12 10.60 5.00
CA ALA A 112 -8.10 10.13 5.97
C ALA A 112 -9.53 10.36 5.48
N GLU A 113 -9.79 11.52 4.87
CA GLU A 113 -11.08 11.86 4.31
C GLU A 113 -11.43 11.01 3.09
N ALA A 114 -10.49 10.79 2.17
CA ALA A 114 -10.72 9.91 1.03
C ALA A 114 -11.07 8.47 1.48
N ILE A 115 -10.40 7.95 2.50
CA ILE A 115 -10.70 6.63 3.08
C ILE A 115 -12.09 6.61 3.73
N ARG A 116 -12.44 7.62 4.53
CA ARG A 116 -13.77 7.73 5.16
C ARG A 116 -14.89 7.77 4.13
N GLN A 117 -14.72 8.55 3.07
CA GLN A 117 -15.70 8.65 1.98
C GLN A 117 -15.88 7.31 1.26
N ALA A 118 -14.78 6.62 0.94
CA ALA A 118 -14.83 5.31 0.30
C ALA A 118 -15.47 4.24 1.22
N TYR A 119 -15.19 4.30 2.52
CA TYR A 119 -15.79 3.40 3.51
C TYR A 119 -17.30 3.66 3.68
N ALA A 120 -17.73 4.92 3.73
CA ALA A 120 -19.13 5.30 3.79
C ALA A 120 -19.91 4.77 2.57
N GLN A 121 -19.30 4.78 1.38
CA GLN A 121 -19.91 4.26 0.15
C GLN A 121 -20.07 2.72 0.15
N LEU A 122 -19.26 1.98 0.93
CA LEU A 122 -19.40 0.53 1.06
C LEU A 122 -20.57 0.10 1.96
N GLY A 123 -21.02 0.97 2.86
CA GLY A 123 -22.00 0.64 3.89
C GLY A 123 -21.71 1.26 5.26
N GLY A 124 -20.58 1.96 5.42
CA GLY A 124 -20.25 2.70 6.63
C GLY A 124 -20.01 1.82 7.85
N ASP A 125 -20.25 2.40 9.04
CA ASP A 125 -19.82 1.87 10.34
C ASP A 125 -20.44 0.52 10.74
N GLU A 126 -21.53 0.11 10.10
CA GLU A 126 -22.19 -1.17 10.37
C GLU A 126 -21.61 -2.34 9.57
N LEU A 127 -20.74 -2.06 8.59
CA LEU A 127 -20.14 -3.08 7.74
C LEU A 127 -18.73 -3.43 8.22
N PRO A 128 -18.52 -4.61 8.85
CA PRO A 128 -17.17 -5.06 9.15
C PRO A 128 -16.39 -5.31 7.86
N VAL A 129 -15.21 -4.70 7.76
CA VAL A 129 -14.30 -4.85 6.61
C VAL A 129 -13.00 -5.51 7.00
N ALA A 130 -12.35 -6.15 6.03
CA ALA A 130 -11.02 -6.68 6.17
C ALA A 130 -9.99 -5.74 5.53
N VAL A 131 -9.02 -5.27 6.31
CA VAL A 131 -7.86 -4.52 5.79
C VAL A 131 -6.73 -5.51 5.49
N ARG A 132 -6.21 -5.48 4.26
CA ARG A 132 -5.15 -6.40 3.80
C ARG A 132 -4.04 -5.64 3.11
N SER A 133 -2.80 -5.98 3.44
CA SER A 133 -1.63 -5.45 2.75
C SER A 133 -1.50 -6.08 1.35
N SER A 134 -1.12 -5.24 0.38
CA SER A 134 -0.78 -5.66 -0.97
C SER A 134 0.53 -4.99 -1.37
N ALA A 135 1.62 -5.75 -1.28
CA ALA A 135 2.95 -5.24 -1.61
C ALA A 135 3.18 -5.27 -3.13
N THR A 136 4.02 -4.35 -3.61
CA THR A 136 4.44 -4.24 -5.00
C THR A 136 5.52 -5.26 -5.39
N ALA A 137 6.22 -5.82 -4.40
CA ALA A 137 7.40 -6.68 -4.61
C ALA A 137 7.11 -8.19 -4.63
N GLU A 138 5.90 -8.63 -4.27
CA GLU A 138 5.55 -10.08 -4.22
C GLU A 138 5.52 -10.75 -5.61
N ASP A 139 5.63 -9.97 -6.70
CA ASP A 139 5.60 -10.44 -8.09
C ASP A 139 6.93 -10.21 -8.86
N LEU A 140 8.04 -9.92 -8.17
CA LEU A 140 9.36 -10.09 -8.80
C LEU A 140 9.64 -11.60 -8.94
N PRO A 141 10.11 -12.10 -10.11
CA PRO A 141 10.29 -13.53 -10.38
C PRO A 141 11.09 -14.31 -9.31
N ASP A 142 11.92 -13.60 -8.54
CA ASP A 142 12.86 -14.20 -7.58
C ASP A 142 12.51 -14.00 -6.09
N MET A 143 11.42 -13.31 -5.71
CA MET A 143 11.13 -13.02 -4.29
C MET A 143 9.66 -13.26 -3.92
N SER A 144 9.31 -14.54 -3.73
CA SER A 144 8.04 -14.93 -3.11
C SER A 144 8.19 -15.00 -1.59
N PHE A 145 7.70 -14.00 -0.87
CA PHE A 145 7.49 -14.10 0.57
C PHE A 145 6.12 -14.72 0.84
N ALA A 146 6.03 -16.04 0.69
CA ALA A 146 4.92 -16.79 1.25
C ALA A 146 4.99 -16.69 2.79
N VAL A 147 4.03 -16.01 3.41
CA VAL A 147 3.83 -16.06 4.87
C VAL A 147 3.58 -17.52 5.24
N SER A 148 4.60 -18.20 5.76
CA SER A 148 4.44 -19.52 6.37
C SER A 148 3.55 -19.37 7.61
N ARG A 149 2.28 -19.75 7.49
CA ARG A 149 1.49 -20.08 8.67
C ARG A 149 2.08 -21.33 9.30
N ARG A 150 2.65 -21.20 10.49
CA ARG A 150 3.04 -22.34 11.31
C ARG A 150 1.76 -23.15 11.62
N PRO A 151 1.66 -24.44 11.26
CA PRO A 151 0.58 -25.26 11.77
C PRO A 151 0.80 -25.47 13.27
N ILE A 152 -0.29 -25.36 14.04
CA ILE A 152 -0.40 -25.83 15.42
C ILE A 152 -0.22 -27.35 15.49
#